data_AF-A0ABD3IPV5-F1
#
_entry.id   AF-A0ABD3IPV5-F1
#
_cell.length_a   1.000
_cell.length_b   1.000
_cell.length_c   1.000
_cell.angle_alpha   90.00
_cell.angle_beta   90.00
_cell.angle_gamma   90.00
#
_symmetry.space_group_name_H-M   'P 1'
#
loop_
_entity.id
_entity.type
_entity.pdbx_description
1 polymer ?
#
loop_
_entity_poly.entity_id
_entity_poly.type
_entity_poly.pdbx_seq_one_letter_code
_entity_poly.pdbx_strand_id
1 'polypeptide(L)'
;MALEVFTRLEQVKQMMDVLYSGKMIEFKTSGLRDNVAQLCVLKMKQRVMSDSPAQSSASLLDQNQLLLVANIHVLFNPNRGDVKLGQIRLLLEKAHQLSEIWGKIPVIIGGDLNSMPQSAIYQFLASSELDIRLYDRRKISGQIDCLSANSCVKHQNRNSLSIKQKPASRQCVYRWNDDDLRLATGSAKVTHLQHHLDLCSAYFGIPGSCRTRDDCGEPLATSYHSRFMGTVDYIWHTKELVPVRVLETLPIDALKRTGGLPSKKWGSDHLALVCELAFWDR
;
A
#
# COMPACT_ATOMS: atom_id res chain seq x y z
N MET A 1 22.40 5.59 8.58
CA MET A 1 21.03 5.27 8.12
C MET A 1 21.02 4.63 6.74
N ALA A 2 21.39 5.34 5.65
CA ALA A 2 21.49 4.71 4.32
C ALA A 2 22.44 3.51 4.30
N LEU A 3 23.65 3.65 4.87
CA LEU A 3 24.65 2.58 4.92
C LEU A 3 24.12 1.31 5.62
N GLU A 4 23.40 1.46 6.73
CA GLU A 4 22.86 0.34 7.50
C GLU A 4 21.71 -0.37 6.77
N VAL A 5 20.87 0.38 6.05
CA VAL A 5 19.85 -0.17 5.15
C VAL A 5 20.50 -0.93 4.00
N PHE A 6 21.56 -0.39 3.38
CA PHE A 6 22.31 -1.07 2.32
C PHE A 6 22.98 -2.36 2.81
N THR A 7 23.59 -2.37 3.99
CA THR A 7 24.19 -3.59 4.57
C THR A 7 23.13 -4.67 4.81
N ARG A 8 21.94 -4.30 5.28
CA ARG A 8 20.84 -5.24 5.47
C ARG A 8 20.24 -5.74 4.15
N LEU A 9 20.18 -4.90 3.11
CA LEU A 9 19.70 -5.32 1.77
C LEU A 9 20.61 -6.38 1.14
N GLU A 10 21.93 -6.26 1.27
CA GLU A 10 22.85 -7.29 0.80
C GLU A 10 22.72 -8.60 1.59
N GLN A 11 22.43 -8.53 2.90
CA GLN A 11 22.09 -9.71 3.69
C GLN A 11 20.78 -10.36 3.22
N VAL A 12 19.74 -9.58 2.90
CA VAL A 12 18.46 -10.10 2.38
C VAL A 12 18.66 -10.84 1.04
N LYS A 13 19.47 -10.28 0.13
CA LYS A 13 19.81 -10.96 -1.14
C LYS A 13 20.49 -12.31 -0.92
N GLN A 14 21.28 -12.46 0.15
CA GLN A 14 21.91 -13.73 0.48
C GLN A 14 20.94 -14.73 1.12
N MET A 15 19.79 -14.27 1.64
CA MET A 15 18.82 -15.08 2.38
C MET A 15 17.65 -15.59 1.53
N MET A 16 17.41 -15.04 0.35
CA MET A 16 16.25 -15.40 -0.49
C MET A 16 16.67 -15.82 -1.90
N ASP A 17 16.02 -16.84 -2.42
CA ASP A 17 16.05 -17.21 -3.83
C ASP A 17 14.75 -16.78 -4.51
N VAL A 18 14.88 -16.24 -5.72
CA VAL A 18 13.72 -15.98 -6.59
C VAL A 18 13.31 -17.29 -7.24
N LEU A 19 12.16 -17.82 -6.86
CA LEU A 19 11.63 -19.04 -7.48
C LEU A 19 10.85 -18.74 -8.76
N TYR A 20 10.17 -17.61 -8.80
CA TYR A 20 9.39 -17.17 -9.94
C TYR A 20 9.51 -15.67 -10.15
N SER A 21 10.11 -15.30 -11.29
CA SER A 21 10.22 -13.93 -11.80
C SER A 21 9.53 -13.93 -13.17
N GLY A 22 8.33 -13.44 -13.39
CA GLY A 22 7.29 -12.84 -12.57
C GLY A 22 6.10 -12.63 -13.52
N LYS A 23 4.87 -12.61 -13.00
CA LYS A 23 3.71 -12.25 -13.82
C LYS A 23 3.65 -10.73 -13.86
N MET A 24 4.12 -10.13 -14.94
CA MET A 24 3.95 -8.70 -15.19
C MET A 24 2.48 -8.44 -15.51
N ILE A 25 1.83 -7.58 -14.73
CA ILE A 25 0.47 -7.16 -15.05
C ILE A 25 0.58 -5.98 -16.00
N GLU A 26 0.29 -6.25 -17.28
CA GLU A 26 0.09 -5.22 -18.28
C GLU A 26 -1.36 -4.75 -18.24
N PHE A 27 -1.61 -3.65 -17.53
CA PHE A 27 -2.97 -3.13 -17.31
C PHE A 27 -3.72 -2.81 -18.61
N LYS A 28 -2.99 -2.45 -19.66
CA LYS A 28 -3.53 -2.18 -21.00
C LYS A 28 -4.29 -3.37 -21.59
N THR A 29 -3.83 -4.61 -21.34
CA THR A 29 -4.51 -5.83 -21.81
C THR A 29 -5.88 -6.04 -21.15
N SER A 30 -6.12 -5.42 -20.00
CA SER A 30 -7.36 -5.49 -19.24
C SER A 30 -8.23 -4.23 -19.40
N GLY A 31 -7.97 -3.42 -20.44
CA GLY A 31 -8.74 -2.20 -20.74
C GLY A 31 -8.45 -1.02 -19.81
N LEU A 32 -7.43 -1.11 -18.95
CA LEU A 32 -6.99 -0.04 -18.07
C LEU A 32 -5.90 0.80 -18.74
N ARG A 33 -5.65 2.01 -18.21
CA ARG A 33 -4.53 2.83 -18.67
C ARG A 33 -3.22 2.09 -18.44
N ASP A 34 -2.32 2.25 -19.41
CA ASP A 34 -1.01 1.63 -19.38
C ASP A 34 -0.26 1.94 -18.07
N ASN A 35 0.19 0.88 -17.43
CA ASN A 35 0.89 0.85 -16.16
C ASN A 35 1.49 -0.55 -16.00
N VAL A 36 2.30 -0.75 -14.98
CA VAL A 36 2.95 -2.02 -14.68
C VAL A 36 2.83 -2.32 -13.18
N ALA A 37 2.52 -3.57 -12.87
CA ALA A 37 2.75 -4.12 -11.55
C ALA A 37 3.57 -5.41 -11.65
N GLN A 38 4.42 -5.63 -10.66
CA GLN A 38 5.34 -6.77 -10.60
C GLN A 38 4.94 -7.68 -9.44
N LEU A 39 4.95 -8.98 -9.69
CA LEU A 39 4.71 -10.02 -8.69
C LEU A 39 5.81 -11.06 -8.77
N CYS A 40 6.41 -11.37 -7.62
CA CYS A 40 7.52 -12.30 -7.51
C CYS A 40 7.31 -13.23 -6.31
N VAL A 41 7.54 -14.53 -6.51
CA VAL A 41 7.55 -15.51 -5.41
C VAL A 41 8.99 -15.74 -4.98
N LEU A 42 9.25 -15.46 -3.71
CA LEU A 42 10.54 -15.61 -3.04
C LEU A 42 10.50 -16.84 -2.14
N LYS A 43 11.63 -17.54 -2.06
CA LYS A 43 11.87 -18.62 -1.10
C LYS A 43 13.00 -18.23 -0.17
N MET A 44 12.78 -18.35 1.13
CA MET A 44 13.81 -18.20 2.14
C MET A 44 14.75 -19.41 2.10
N LYS A 45 16.07 -19.15 2.12
CA LYS A 45 17.07 -20.20 2.27
C LYS A 45 17.06 -20.69 3.71
N GLN A 46 16.90 -22.00 3.91
CA GLN A 46 17.20 -22.60 5.19
C GLN A 46 18.67 -22.36 5.52
N ARG A 47 18.95 -21.82 6.71
CA ARG A 47 20.29 -21.94 7.29
C ARG A 47 20.47 -23.42 7.61
N VAL A 48 21.31 -24.11 6.84
CA VAL A 48 21.75 -25.45 7.19
C VAL A 48 22.51 -25.32 8.51
N MET A 49 21.87 -25.69 9.62
CA MET A 49 22.60 -26.01 10.83
C MET A 49 23.25 -27.36 10.56
N SER A 50 24.53 -27.34 10.20
CA SER A 50 25.36 -28.53 10.14
C SER A 50 25.46 -29.10 11.54
N ASP A 51 24.66 -30.12 11.83
CA ASP A 51 25.10 -31.36 12.48
C ASP A 51 23.89 -32.27 12.76
N SER A 52 23.52 -33.09 11.77
CA SER A 52 23.07 -34.50 11.93
C SER A 52 22.62 -35.09 10.58
N PRO A 53 23.02 -36.32 10.23
CA PRO A 53 22.62 -36.94 8.98
C PRO A 53 21.29 -37.69 9.09
N ALA A 54 20.53 -37.57 8.00
CA ALA A 54 19.45 -38.45 7.54
C ALA A 54 18.10 -38.43 8.28
N GLN A 55 17.08 -37.90 7.61
CA GLN A 55 16.00 -38.73 7.10
C GLN A 55 15.35 -38.09 5.87
N SER A 56 15.36 -38.85 4.78
CA SER A 56 14.68 -38.59 3.53
C SER A 56 13.16 -38.65 3.72
N SER A 57 12.52 -37.49 3.73
CA SER A 57 11.22 -37.35 3.09
C SER A 57 11.34 -36.18 2.13
N ALA A 58 10.90 -36.36 0.89
CA ALA A 58 10.67 -35.26 -0.04
C ALA A 58 9.48 -34.46 0.53
N SER A 59 9.74 -33.68 1.58
CA SER A 59 8.72 -32.90 2.26
C SER A 59 8.26 -31.83 1.29
N LEU A 60 6.94 -31.76 1.09
CA LEU A 60 6.20 -30.62 0.57
C LEU A 60 6.99 -29.35 0.87
N LEU A 61 7.26 -28.51 -0.15
CA LEU A 61 7.89 -27.21 0.03
C LEU A 61 7.37 -26.61 1.33
N ASP A 62 8.23 -26.44 2.32
CA ASP A 62 7.85 -25.92 3.62
C ASP A 62 7.27 -24.53 3.38
N GLN A 63 5.94 -24.43 3.30
CA GLN A 63 5.23 -23.24 2.86
C GLN A 63 5.56 -22.05 3.76
N ASN A 64 6.04 -22.33 4.97
CA ASN A 64 6.60 -21.38 5.93
C ASN A 64 7.86 -20.63 5.42
N GLN A 65 8.37 -20.95 4.23
CA GLN A 65 9.52 -20.31 3.62
C GLN A 65 9.20 -19.56 2.32
N LEU A 66 7.96 -19.59 1.85
CA LEU A 66 7.55 -18.91 0.63
C LEU A 66 6.88 -17.57 0.93
N LEU A 67 7.12 -16.59 0.06
CA LEU A 67 6.59 -15.25 0.21
C LEU A 67 6.27 -14.67 -1.17
N LEU A 68 5.05 -14.19 -1.37
CA LEU A 68 4.68 -13.42 -2.55
C LEU A 68 4.93 -11.94 -2.28
N VAL A 69 5.76 -11.31 -3.11
CA VAL A 69 6.00 -9.86 -3.05
C VAL A 69 5.44 -9.23 -4.32
N ALA A 70 4.57 -8.25 -4.14
CA ALA A 70 4.01 -7.43 -5.21
C ALA A 70 4.44 -5.97 -5.04
N ASN A 71 4.68 -5.30 -6.16
CA ASN A 71 4.98 -3.86 -6.19
C ASN A 71 4.20 -3.16 -7.31
N ILE A 72 3.69 -1.96 -7.04
CA ILE A 72 2.93 -1.15 -7.99
C ILE A 72 3.21 0.35 -7.79
N HIS A 73 3.15 1.11 -8.88
CA HIS A 73 3.02 2.57 -8.84
C HIS A 73 1.69 2.93 -9.51
N VAL A 74 0.66 3.20 -8.71
CA VAL A 74 -0.71 3.46 -9.19
C VAL A 74 -0.78 4.82 -9.88
N LEU A 75 -1.65 4.96 -10.88
CA LEU A 75 -1.84 6.20 -11.64
C LEU A 75 -1.86 7.45 -10.75
N PHE A 76 -1.01 8.43 -11.05
CA PHE A 76 -0.92 9.69 -10.29
C PHE A 76 -2.20 10.54 -10.36
N ASN A 77 -2.83 10.67 -11.55
CA ASN A 77 -3.87 11.69 -11.80
C ASN A 77 -4.97 11.67 -10.71
N PRO A 78 -5.09 12.75 -9.90
CA PRO A 78 -5.94 12.77 -8.72
C PRO A 78 -7.43 12.64 -9.08
N ASN A 79 -7.83 13.03 -10.29
CA ASN A 79 -9.22 12.99 -10.76
C ASN A 79 -9.65 11.63 -11.36
N ARG A 80 -8.74 10.66 -11.44
CA ARG A 80 -8.97 9.36 -12.10
C ARG A 80 -8.98 8.20 -11.12
N GLY A 81 -9.68 8.38 -10.00
CA GLY A 81 -9.85 7.34 -8.98
C GLY A 81 -10.51 6.06 -9.50
N ASP A 82 -11.32 6.16 -10.54
CA ASP A 82 -11.85 5.04 -11.33
C ASP A 82 -10.74 4.11 -11.85
N VAL A 83 -9.70 4.68 -12.47
CA VAL A 83 -8.56 3.90 -12.99
C VAL A 83 -7.69 3.37 -11.86
N LYS A 84 -7.46 4.18 -10.81
CA LYS A 84 -6.65 3.76 -9.65
C LYS A 84 -7.25 2.53 -8.97
N LEU A 85 -8.55 2.58 -8.72
CA LEU A 85 -9.28 1.47 -8.11
C LEU A 85 -9.24 0.22 -8.98
N GLY A 86 -9.39 0.38 -10.31
CA GLY A 86 -9.24 -0.71 -11.26
C GLY A 86 -7.85 -1.36 -11.24
N GLN A 87 -6.79 -0.56 -11.17
CA GLN A 87 -5.42 -1.04 -11.08
C GLN A 87 -5.16 -1.81 -9.78
N ILE A 88 -5.61 -1.27 -8.65
CA ILE A 88 -5.49 -1.92 -7.34
C ILE A 88 -6.29 -3.22 -7.30
N ARG A 89 -7.56 -3.20 -7.73
CA ARG A 89 -8.41 -4.40 -7.80
C ARG A 89 -7.74 -5.53 -8.58
N LEU A 90 -7.22 -5.23 -9.78
CA LEU A 90 -6.59 -6.23 -10.62
C LEU A 90 -5.30 -6.78 -9.99
N LEU A 91 -4.48 -5.92 -9.35
CA LEU A 91 -3.32 -6.36 -8.60
C LEU A 91 -3.69 -7.34 -7.49
N LEU A 92 -4.68 -7.00 -6.67
CA LEU A 92 -5.14 -7.82 -5.55
C LEU A 92 -5.71 -9.16 -6.03
N GLU A 93 -6.48 -9.16 -7.12
CA GLU A 93 -7.02 -10.38 -7.73
C GLU A 93 -5.90 -11.32 -8.18
N LYS A 94 -4.86 -10.79 -8.85
CA LYS A 94 -3.72 -11.60 -9.32
C LYS A 94 -2.81 -12.05 -8.19
N ALA A 95 -2.59 -11.21 -7.19
CA ALA A 95 -1.83 -11.58 -6.01
C ALA A 95 -2.52 -12.72 -5.24
N HIS A 96 -3.84 -12.65 -5.05
CA HIS A 96 -4.62 -13.73 -4.44
C HIS A 96 -4.54 -15.03 -5.26
N GLN A 97 -4.77 -14.96 -6.58
CA GLN A 97 -4.67 -16.14 -7.46
C GLN A 97 -3.29 -16.80 -7.38
N LEU A 98 -2.21 -16.01 -7.38
CA LEU A 98 -0.85 -16.54 -7.24
C LEU A 98 -0.60 -17.12 -5.85
N SER A 99 -1.05 -16.46 -4.78
CA SER A 99 -0.94 -17.00 -3.42
C SER A 99 -1.59 -18.38 -3.33
N GLU A 100 -2.80 -18.56 -3.87
CA GLU A 100 -3.51 -19.85 -3.89
C GLU A 100 -2.76 -20.93 -4.69
N ILE A 101 -2.26 -20.60 -5.89
CA ILE A 101 -1.49 -21.54 -6.73
C ILE A 101 -0.24 -22.06 -6.01
N TRP A 102 0.42 -21.19 -5.25
CA TRP A 102 1.63 -21.54 -4.50
C TRP A 102 1.32 -22.09 -3.10
N GLY A 103 0.05 -22.38 -2.80
CA GLY A 103 -0.38 -23.03 -1.58
C GLY A 103 -0.71 -22.08 -0.43
N LYS A 104 -1.40 -20.97 -0.74
CA LYS A 104 -1.84 -19.94 0.22
C LYS A 104 -0.68 -19.26 0.95
N ILE A 105 0.35 -18.91 0.19
CA ILE A 105 1.55 -18.28 0.74
C ILE A 105 1.27 -16.83 1.20
N PRO A 106 1.98 -16.33 2.23
CA PRO A 106 1.88 -14.95 2.68
C PRO A 106 2.17 -13.95 1.56
N VAL A 107 1.49 -12.79 1.60
CA VAL A 107 1.62 -11.75 0.56
C VAL A 107 2.06 -10.43 1.18
N ILE A 108 3.05 -9.78 0.57
CA ILE A 108 3.43 -8.39 0.80
C ILE A 108 3.12 -7.59 -0.47
N ILE A 109 2.49 -6.44 -0.31
CA ILE A 109 2.23 -5.49 -1.40
C ILE A 109 2.80 -4.13 -1.02
N GLY A 110 3.86 -3.73 -1.70
CA GLY A 110 4.46 -2.41 -1.55
C GLY A 110 4.09 -1.48 -2.71
N GLY A 111 4.24 -0.17 -2.50
CA GLY A 111 4.28 0.78 -3.61
C GLY A 111 3.67 2.14 -3.32
N ASP A 112 3.73 3.00 -4.34
CA ASP A 112 3.04 4.29 -4.37
C ASP A 112 1.62 4.07 -4.88
N LEU A 113 0.64 4.18 -3.99
CA LEU A 113 -0.77 4.02 -4.32
C LEU A 113 -1.44 5.32 -4.78
N ASN A 114 -0.73 6.46 -4.70
CA ASN A 114 -1.26 7.79 -4.98
C ASN A 114 -2.62 8.02 -4.30
N SER A 115 -2.78 7.49 -3.08
CA SER A 115 -4.03 7.47 -2.32
C SER A 115 -3.72 7.66 -0.83
N MET A 116 -4.52 8.46 -0.13
CA MET A 116 -4.25 8.83 1.27
C MET A 116 -4.87 7.85 2.30
N PRO A 117 -4.41 7.84 3.56
CA PRO A 117 -4.93 6.91 4.59
C PRO A 117 -6.43 7.06 4.85
N GLN A 118 -6.97 8.27 4.76
CA GLN A 118 -8.41 8.55 4.92
C GLN A 118 -9.25 8.26 3.66
N SER A 119 -8.63 7.74 2.60
CA SER A 119 -9.29 7.52 1.31
C SER A 119 -10.13 6.24 1.29
N ALA A 120 -11.13 6.21 0.42
CA ALA A 120 -11.93 5.00 0.19
C ALA A 120 -11.12 3.87 -0.46
N ILE A 121 -10.07 4.21 -1.22
CA ILE A 121 -9.11 3.22 -1.73
C ILE A 121 -8.36 2.54 -0.59
N TYR A 122 -7.86 3.30 0.38
CA TYR A 122 -7.21 2.74 1.58
C TYR A 122 -8.18 1.84 2.36
N GLN A 123 -9.43 2.30 2.54
CA GLN A 123 -10.46 1.50 3.20
C GLN A 123 -10.76 0.20 2.45
N PHE A 124 -10.77 0.21 1.12
CA PHE A 124 -10.95 -1.01 0.33
C PHE A 124 -9.85 -2.04 0.64
N LEU A 125 -8.59 -1.62 0.64
CA LEU A 125 -7.44 -2.47 0.99
C LEU A 125 -7.55 -3.04 2.42
N ALA A 126 -7.92 -2.20 3.38
CA ALA A 126 -7.94 -2.58 4.80
C ALA A 126 -9.18 -3.41 5.21
N SER A 127 -10.35 -3.14 4.63
CA SER A 127 -11.61 -3.80 5.00
C SER A 127 -12.00 -4.94 4.07
N SER A 128 -11.28 -5.13 2.97
CA SER A 128 -11.59 -6.09 1.89
C SER A 128 -12.89 -5.81 1.13
N GLU A 129 -13.62 -4.73 1.43
CA GLU A 129 -14.86 -4.38 0.77
C GLU A 129 -15.01 -2.88 0.49
N LEU A 130 -15.74 -2.53 -0.56
CA LEU A 130 -16.04 -1.13 -0.87
C LEU A 130 -17.31 -0.99 -1.72
N ASP A 131 -18.30 -0.24 -1.23
CA ASP A 131 -19.39 0.25 -2.07
C ASP A 131 -19.02 1.61 -2.71
N ILE A 132 -18.70 1.60 -4.00
CA ILE A 132 -18.20 2.79 -4.72
C ILE A 132 -19.27 3.89 -4.87
N ARG A 133 -20.55 3.54 -4.71
CA ARG A 133 -21.68 4.48 -4.80
C ARG A 133 -21.68 5.54 -3.70
N LEU A 134 -20.98 5.25 -2.61
CA LEU A 134 -20.85 6.15 -1.47
C LEU A 134 -19.83 7.27 -1.74
N TYR A 135 -19.08 7.20 -2.85
CA TYR A 135 -17.94 8.07 -3.12
C TYR A 135 -17.99 8.71 -4.52
N ASP A 136 -17.54 9.95 -4.61
CA ASP A 136 -17.20 10.58 -5.88
C ASP A 136 -15.93 9.92 -6.45
N ARG A 137 -15.99 9.41 -7.67
CA ARG A 137 -14.85 8.78 -8.36
C ARG A 137 -13.61 9.66 -8.40
N ARG A 138 -13.75 10.99 -8.41
CA ARG A 138 -12.62 11.93 -8.44
C ARG A 138 -11.98 12.10 -7.07
N LYS A 139 -12.71 11.82 -5.99
CA LYS A 139 -12.27 12.03 -4.61
C LYS A 139 -11.90 10.77 -3.86
N ILE A 140 -12.20 9.60 -4.43
CA ILE A 140 -12.00 8.29 -3.79
C ILE A 140 -10.55 8.00 -3.33
N SER A 141 -9.55 8.70 -3.90
CA SER A 141 -8.13 8.61 -3.51
C SER A 141 -7.69 9.59 -2.40
N GLY A 142 -8.54 10.55 -2.02
CA GLY A 142 -8.25 11.54 -0.99
C GLY A 142 -7.26 12.65 -1.37
N GLN A 143 -6.62 12.58 -2.54
CA GLN A 143 -5.61 13.57 -2.95
C GLN A 143 -6.16 14.99 -3.15
N ILE A 144 -7.39 15.13 -3.68
CA ILE A 144 -7.97 16.46 -4.00
C ILE A 144 -8.28 17.28 -2.74
N ASP A 145 -8.77 16.62 -1.69
CA ASP A 145 -9.12 17.33 -0.46
C ASP A 145 -7.86 17.85 0.25
N CYS A 146 -6.73 17.14 0.14
CA CYS A 146 -5.42 17.61 0.58
C CYS A 146 -4.92 18.83 -0.22
N LEU A 147 -5.06 18.81 -1.55
CA LEU A 147 -4.71 19.96 -2.41
C LEU A 147 -5.53 21.22 -2.02
N SER A 148 -6.77 21.02 -1.60
CA SER A 148 -7.69 22.10 -1.18
C SER A 148 -7.41 22.58 0.25
N ALA A 149 -6.89 21.73 1.13
CA ALA A 149 -6.45 22.12 2.47
C ALA A 149 -5.13 22.92 2.44
N ASN A 150 -4.30 22.73 1.42
CA ASN A 150 -3.05 23.48 1.29
C ASN A 150 -3.24 24.94 0.84
N SER A 151 -4.40 25.30 0.28
CA SER A 151 -4.73 26.71 -0.03
C SER A 151 -5.22 27.51 1.19
N CYS A 152 -5.67 26.86 2.27
CA CYS A 152 -6.13 27.54 3.49
C CYS A 152 -5.04 27.70 4.59
N VAL A 153 -3.80 27.25 4.35
CA VAL A 153 -2.68 27.44 5.30
C VAL A 153 -2.16 28.89 5.35
N LYS A 154 -2.70 29.82 4.55
CA LYS A 154 -2.32 31.25 4.60
C LYS A 154 -3.04 32.08 5.67
N HIS A 155 -4.02 31.57 6.40
CA HIS A 155 -4.58 32.26 7.57
C HIS A 155 -5.11 31.26 8.61
N GLN A 156 -4.26 30.84 9.54
CA GLN A 156 -4.76 30.28 10.80
C GLN A 156 -4.70 31.36 11.87
N ASN A 157 -5.80 32.11 11.97
CA ASN A 157 -6.21 32.66 13.26
C ASN A 157 -7.19 31.65 13.86
N ARG A 158 -6.96 31.32 15.14
CA ARG A 158 -7.75 30.37 15.92
C ARG A 158 -9.25 30.64 15.78
N ASN A 159 -10.02 29.60 15.45
CA ASN A 159 -11.22 29.26 16.22
C ASN A 159 -11.74 27.85 15.89
N SER A 160 -12.04 27.15 16.96
CA SER A 160 -12.75 25.88 17.08
C SER A 160 -14.01 25.82 16.21
N LEU A 161 -14.14 24.79 15.37
CA LEU A 161 -15.39 24.43 14.72
C LEU A 161 -15.65 22.93 14.86
N SER A 162 -16.50 22.65 15.84
CA SER A 162 -17.32 21.45 16.07
C SER A 162 -17.59 20.60 14.83
N ILE A 163 -17.20 19.33 14.91
CA ILE A 163 -17.58 18.25 13.99
C ILE A 163 -19.09 18.02 14.12
N LYS A 164 -19.87 18.55 13.16
CA LYS A 164 -21.28 18.19 13.02
C LYS A 164 -21.36 16.79 12.41
N GLN A 165 -21.66 15.80 13.25
CA GLN A 165 -22.15 14.49 12.80
C GLN A 165 -23.46 14.70 12.01
N LYS A 166 -23.53 14.21 10.77
CA LYS A 166 -24.80 14.10 10.03
C LYS A 166 -25.30 12.64 10.10
N PRO A 167 -26.60 12.42 10.33
CA PRO A 167 -27.15 11.10 10.60
C PRO A 167 -27.33 10.26 9.33
N ALA A 168 -27.59 8.97 9.58
CA ALA A 168 -27.76 7.89 8.61
C ALA A 168 -29.03 8.04 7.76
N SER A 169 -28.86 8.57 6.54
CA SER A 169 -29.73 8.29 5.39
C SER A 169 -28.92 8.51 4.11
N ARG A 170 -27.92 7.67 3.84
CA ARG A 170 -27.07 7.83 2.65
C ARG A 170 -27.76 7.21 1.44
N GLN A 171 -28.71 7.95 0.89
CA GLN A 171 -29.11 7.83 -0.50
C GLN A 171 -27.82 7.84 -1.35
N CYS A 172 -27.67 6.92 -2.31
CA CYS A 172 -26.52 6.83 -3.21
C CYS A 172 -26.26 8.20 -3.88
N VAL A 173 -25.27 8.97 -3.37
CA VAL A 173 -25.12 10.39 -3.73
C VAL A 173 -24.39 10.58 -5.05
N TYR A 174 -23.52 9.63 -5.45
CA TYR A 174 -22.62 9.80 -6.58
C TYR A 174 -22.89 8.80 -7.70
N ARG A 175 -23.07 9.30 -8.92
CA ARG A 175 -23.36 8.49 -10.11
C ARG A 175 -22.08 8.22 -10.90
N TRP A 176 -21.76 6.94 -11.04
CA TRP A 176 -20.70 6.45 -11.93
C TRP A 176 -21.35 6.08 -13.27
N ASN A 177 -20.71 6.42 -14.39
CA ASN A 177 -21.18 5.94 -15.70
C ASN A 177 -20.63 4.51 -15.96
N ASP A 178 -21.16 3.84 -16.96
CA ASP A 178 -20.80 2.45 -17.28
C ASP A 178 -19.31 2.25 -17.56
N ASP A 179 -18.65 3.24 -18.16
CA ASP A 179 -17.22 3.16 -18.46
C ASP A 179 -16.37 3.35 -17.21
N ASP A 180 -16.73 4.29 -16.34
CA ASP A 180 -16.11 4.47 -15.02
C ASP A 180 -16.26 3.20 -14.17
N LEU A 181 -17.44 2.54 -14.23
CA LEU A 181 -17.71 1.28 -13.55
C LEU A 181 -16.87 0.12 -14.11
N ARG A 182 -16.77 0.00 -15.44
CA ARG A 182 -15.92 -1.03 -16.09
C ARG A 182 -14.46 -0.84 -15.72
N LEU A 183 -13.97 0.40 -15.71
CA LEU A 183 -12.59 0.70 -15.32
C LEU A 183 -12.34 0.31 -13.86
N ALA A 184 -13.18 0.75 -12.93
CA ALA A 184 -12.96 0.47 -11.51
C ALA A 184 -13.19 -1.00 -11.14
N THR A 185 -14.23 -1.62 -11.67
CA THR A 185 -14.72 -2.91 -11.17
C THR A 185 -14.54 -4.08 -12.13
N GLY A 186 -14.19 -3.81 -13.39
CA GLY A 186 -14.20 -4.80 -14.46
C GLY A 186 -15.59 -5.10 -15.03
N SER A 187 -16.67 -4.51 -14.49
CA SER A 187 -18.05 -4.75 -14.93
C SER A 187 -18.91 -3.49 -14.80
N ALA A 188 -19.78 -3.23 -15.79
CA ALA A 188 -20.72 -2.10 -15.71
C ALA A 188 -21.83 -2.28 -14.66
N LYS A 189 -21.97 -3.49 -14.08
CA LYS A 189 -23.07 -3.83 -13.15
C LYS A 189 -22.61 -3.94 -11.69
N VAL A 190 -21.31 -3.98 -11.45
CA VAL A 190 -20.75 -4.17 -10.11
C VAL A 190 -20.52 -2.81 -9.48
N THR A 191 -21.00 -2.64 -8.26
CA THR A 191 -20.82 -1.41 -7.46
C THR A 191 -20.24 -1.68 -6.08
N HIS A 192 -20.41 -2.90 -5.59
CA HIS A 192 -19.77 -3.40 -4.38
C HIS A 192 -18.57 -4.26 -4.79
N LEU A 193 -17.37 -3.82 -4.44
CA LEU A 193 -16.12 -4.51 -4.67
C LEU A 193 -15.72 -5.30 -3.44
N GLN A 194 -15.12 -6.46 -3.66
CA GLN A 194 -14.52 -7.29 -2.62
C GLN A 194 -13.19 -7.87 -3.09
N HIS A 195 -12.28 -8.11 -2.15
CA HIS A 195 -11.07 -8.90 -2.38
C HIS A 195 -10.83 -9.90 -1.25
N HIS A 196 -9.95 -10.87 -1.46
CA HIS A 196 -9.74 -12.01 -0.57
C HIS A 196 -8.38 -11.99 0.16
N LEU A 197 -7.66 -10.88 0.08
CA LEU A 197 -6.43 -10.68 0.84
C LEU A 197 -6.78 -9.91 2.11
N ASP A 198 -6.74 -10.55 3.28
CA ASP A 198 -6.92 -9.89 4.58
C ASP A 198 -5.70 -9.00 4.89
N LEU A 199 -5.66 -7.79 4.33
CA LEU A 199 -4.47 -6.94 4.36
C LEU A 199 -4.45 -6.00 5.56
N CYS A 200 -3.26 -5.82 6.14
CA CYS A 200 -2.94 -4.80 7.12
C CYS A 200 -1.76 -3.96 6.63
N SER A 201 -1.76 -2.66 6.92
CA SER A 201 -0.58 -1.83 6.68
C SER A 201 0.49 -2.14 7.73
N ALA A 202 1.73 -2.27 7.32
CA ALA A 202 2.85 -2.59 8.20
C ALA A 202 3.14 -1.49 9.24
N TYR A 203 2.71 -0.26 8.97
CA TYR A 203 2.83 0.86 9.89
C TYR A 203 1.66 0.96 10.87
N PHE A 204 0.50 0.41 10.49
CA PHE A 204 -0.67 0.36 11.35
C PHE A 204 -0.39 -0.52 12.58
N GLY A 205 -0.72 0.00 13.77
CA GLY A 205 -0.58 -0.73 15.04
C GLY A 205 0.83 -0.77 15.64
N ILE A 206 1.85 -0.28 14.93
CA ILE A 206 3.20 -0.15 15.50
C ILE A 206 3.35 1.18 16.24
N PRO A 207 3.85 1.19 17.49
CA PRO A 207 4.02 2.43 18.24
C PRO A 207 4.90 3.43 17.49
N GLY A 208 4.37 4.64 17.28
CA GLY A 208 5.08 5.74 16.66
C GLY A 208 4.83 7.07 17.37
N SER A 209 5.55 8.11 16.95
CA SER A 209 5.39 9.44 17.55
C SER A 209 4.23 10.18 16.90
N CYS A 210 3.44 10.95 17.67
CA CYS A 210 2.45 11.88 17.12
C CYS A 210 3.06 12.97 16.21
N ARG A 211 4.39 13.12 16.21
CA ARG A 211 5.12 14.04 15.32
C ARG A 211 5.39 13.46 13.93
N THR A 212 5.23 12.15 13.77
CA THR A 212 5.52 11.37 12.55
C THR A 212 4.31 10.56 12.10
N ARG A 213 3.33 10.32 12.97
CA ARG A 213 2.13 9.52 12.72
C ARG A 213 0.84 10.32 12.74
N ASP A 214 -0.11 9.93 11.90
CA ASP A 214 -1.49 10.40 11.94
C ASP A 214 -2.35 9.59 12.92
N ASP A 215 -3.64 9.93 13.01
CA ASP A 215 -4.60 9.25 13.90
C ASP A 215 -4.89 7.80 13.48
N CYS A 216 -4.57 7.44 12.23
CA CYS A 216 -4.67 6.07 11.73
C CYS A 216 -3.40 5.25 12.01
N GLY A 217 -2.32 5.85 12.55
CA GLY A 217 -1.03 5.20 12.76
C GLY A 217 -0.14 5.17 11.51
N GLU A 218 -0.58 5.79 10.40
CA GLU A 218 0.22 5.93 9.19
C GLU A 218 1.21 7.09 9.33
N PRO A 219 2.32 7.13 8.55
CA PRO A 219 3.16 8.31 8.48
C PRO A 219 2.33 9.57 8.18
N LEU A 220 2.72 10.73 8.69
CA LEU A 220 2.10 12.02 8.32
C LEU A 220 2.40 12.42 6.87
N ALA A 221 3.58 12.03 6.38
CA ALA A 221 3.96 12.23 4.99
C ALA A 221 4.99 11.18 4.55
N THR A 222 4.77 10.65 3.35
CA THR A 222 5.75 9.84 2.61
C THR A 222 6.23 10.57 1.37
N SER A 223 5.50 11.58 0.88
CA SER A 223 5.92 12.47 -0.20
C SER A 223 5.77 13.94 0.22
N TYR A 224 6.72 14.78 -0.17
CA TYR A 224 6.65 16.22 0.06
C TYR A 224 7.31 17.03 -1.05
N HIS A 225 6.49 17.74 -1.83
CA HIS A 225 6.96 18.68 -2.84
C HIS A 225 6.05 19.93 -2.89
N SER A 226 6.32 20.83 -3.84
CA SER A 226 5.66 22.16 -3.92
C SER A 226 4.13 22.13 -4.02
N ARG A 227 3.52 20.98 -4.37
CA ARG A 227 2.06 20.87 -4.59
C ARG A 227 1.39 19.87 -3.66
N PHE A 228 2.13 19.04 -2.95
CA PHE A 228 1.57 17.95 -2.15
C PHE A 228 2.49 17.63 -0.97
N MET A 229 1.87 17.31 0.16
CA MET A 229 2.52 16.74 1.33
C MET A 229 1.54 15.77 1.96
N GLY A 230 1.92 14.50 2.06
CA GLY A 230 1.05 13.48 2.62
C GLY A 230 1.56 12.07 2.35
N THR A 231 0.78 11.10 2.80
CA THR A 231 1.12 9.68 2.69
C THR A 231 0.42 9.06 1.50
N VAL A 232 1.22 8.47 0.61
CA VAL A 232 0.78 7.78 -0.61
C VAL A 232 1.52 6.46 -0.82
N ASP A 233 2.62 6.24 -0.10
CA ASP A 233 3.42 5.03 -0.14
C ASP A 233 3.02 4.11 1.02
N TYR A 234 2.92 2.81 0.75
CA TYR A 234 2.50 1.83 1.77
C TYR A 234 3.26 0.52 1.62
N ILE A 235 3.29 -0.25 2.71
CA ILE A 235 3.66 -1.67 2.73
C ILE A 235 2.49 -2.39 3.38
N TRP A 236 1.74 -3.16 2.59
CA TRP A 236 0.66 -4.01 3.05
C TRP A 236 1.14 -5.45 3.20
N HIS A 237 0.58 -6.19 4.15
CA HIS A 237 0.87 -7.60 4.36
C HIS A 237 -0.38 -8.37 4.74
N THR A 238 -0.40 -9.68 4.48
CA THR A 238 -1.42 -10.59 5.00
C THR A 238 -1.12 -10.99 6.46
N LYS A 239 -2.12 -11.54 7.14
CA LYS A 239 -2.08 -11.87 8.58
C LYS A 239 -1.03 -12.91 9.00
N GLU A 240 -0.49 -13.67 8.05
CA GLU A 240 0.60 -14.62 8.30
C GLU A 240 1.92 -13.91 8.59
N LEU A 241 1.98 -12.59 8.39
CA LEU A 241 3.12 -11.74 8.69
C LEU A 241 2.75 -10.74 9.78
N VAL A 242 3.66 -10.51 10.72
CA VAL A 242 3.50 -9.53 11.79
C VAL A 242 4.62 -8.50 11.74
N PRO A 243 4.29 -7.19 11.69
CA PRO A 243 5.28 -6.13 11.80
C PRO A 243 5.91 -6.14 13.19
N VAL A 244 7.23 -6.26 13.24
CA VAL A 244 8.03 -6.23 14.47
C VAL A 244 8.43 -4.80 14.80
N ARG A 245 8.87 -4.06 13.78
CA ARG A 245 9.25 -2.65 13.88
C ARG A 245 9.25 -1.99 12.51
N VAL A 246 9.21 -0.68 12.53
CA VAL A 246 9.24 0.16 11.33
C VAL A 246 10.25 1.29 11.48
N LEU A 247 10.76 1.79 10.37
CA LEU A 247 11.53 3.01 10.35
C LEU A 247 10.57 4.21 10.35
N GLU A 248 10.64 5.03 11.40
CA GLU A 248 9.89 6.28 11.45
C GLU A 248 10.29 7.25 10.33
N THR A 249 9.30 7.94 9.76
CA THR A 249 9.56 9.04 8.83
C THR A 249 10.06 10.28 9.56
N LEU A 250 10.45 11.31 8.81
CA LEU A 250 10.88 12.57 9.41
C LEU A 250 9.69 13.26 10.12
N PRO A 251 9.90 13.81 11.34
CA PRO A 251 8.90 14.66 11.98
C PRO A 251 8.43 15.76 11.04
N ILE A 252 7.13 16.06 11.05
CA ILE A 252 6.52 16.95 10.06
C ILE A 252 7.14 18.37 10.06
N ASP A 253 7.58 18.84 11.24
CA ASP A 253 8.27 20.11 11.40
C ASP A 253 9.66 20.09 10.74
N ALA A 254 10.37 18.97 10.84
CA ALA A 254 11.67 18.78 10.20
C ALA A 254 11.54 18.67 8.68
N LEU A 255 10.50 17.98 8.20
CA LEU A 255 10.20 17.87 6.78
C LEU A 255 9.87 19.24 6.19
N LYS A 256 9.00 20.04 6.82
CA LYS A 256 8.68 21.40 6.38
C LYS A 256 9.90 22.33 6.32
N ARG A 257 10.88 22.17 7.24
CA ARG A 257 12.13 22.95 7.22
C ARG A 257 13.01 22.68 5.99
N THR A 258 12.81 21.58 5.26
CA THR A 258 13.55 21.34 4.00
C THR A 258 13.04 22.22 2.86
N GLY A 259 11.84 22.79 2.97
CA GLY A 259 11.19 23.57 1.91
C GLY A 259 10.63 22.73 0.75
N GLY A 260 10.61 21.40 0.90
CA GLY A 260 10.25 20.43 -0.13
C GLY A 260 11.34 19.40 -0.36
N LEU A 261 11.00 18.37 -1.10
CA LEU A 261 11.89 17.33 -1.60
C LEU A 261 11.73 17.22 -3.14
N PRO A 262 12.76 16.75 -3.89
CA PRO A 262 14.12 16.47 -3.43
C PRO A 262 14.85 17.75 -2.95
N SER A 263 15.98 17.57 -2.29
CA SER A 263 16.84 18.66 -1.80
C SER A 263 18.32 18.29 -1.93
N LYS A 264 19.24 19.20 -1.61
CA LYS A 264 20.69 18.89 -1.59
C LYS A 264 21.05 17.67 -0.74
N LYS A 265 20.25 17.36 0.29
CA LYS A 265 20.47 16.22 1.20
C LYS A 265 19.67 14.97 0.81
N TRP A 266 18.61 15.11 0.02
CA TRP A 266 17.62 14.06 -0.24
C TRP A 266 17.35 13.94 -1.73
N GLY A 267 17.68 12.81 -2.34
CA GLY A 267 17.63 12.62 -3.80
C GLY A 267 16.24 12.30 -4.37
N SER A 268 15.22 12.09 -3.54
CA SER A 268 13.83 11.82 -3.95
C SER A 268 12.88 12.76 -3.23
N ASP A 269 11.74 13.04 -3.87
CA ASP A 269 10.56 13.67 -3.30
C ASP A 269 9.76 12.78 -2.35
N HIS A 270 10.06 11.48 -2.33
CA HIS A 270 9.49 10.48 -1.44
C HIS A 270 10.50 10.04 -0.36
N LEU A 271 9.96 9.66 0.79
CA LEU A 271 10.68 9.05 1.91
C LEU A 271 10.58 7.53 1.80
N ALA A 272 11.70 6.85 1.97
CA ALA A 272 11.73 5.39 1.97
C ALA A 272 10.95 4.84 3.17
N LEU A 273 10.09 3.85 2.91
CA LEU A 273 9.45 3.06 3.93
C LEU A 273 10.26 1.78 4.19
N VAL A 274 10.46 1.45 5.45
CA VAL A 274 11.17 0.25 5.87
C VAL A 274 10.44 -0.39 7.05
N CYS A 275 10.18 -1.69 6.96
CA CYS A 275 9.65 -2.49 8.06
C CYS A 275 10.43 -3.77 8.22
N GLU A 276 10.38 -4.32 9.43
CA GLU A 276 10.79 -5.68 9.74
C GLU A 276 9.53 -6.50 10.02
N LEU A 277 9.36 -7.58 9.28
CA LEU A 277 8.22 -8.50 9.39
C LEU A 277 8.74 -9.85 9.87
N ALA A 278 7.97 -10.48 10.77
CA ALA A 278 8.16 -11.86 11.17
C ALA A 278 7.04 -12.72 10.61
N PHE A 279 7.33 -13.99 10.30
CA PHE A 279 6.29 -14.97 10.05
C PHE A 279 5.59 -15.29 11.37
N TRP A 280 4.27 -15.37 11.34
CA TRP A 280 3.49 -15.82 12.48
C TRP A 280 3.54 -17.34 12.57
N ASP A 281 4.25 -17.86 13.58
CA ASP A 281 4.26 -19.30 13.87
C ASP A 281 2.87 -19.73 14.37
N ARG A 282 2.29 -20.74 13.71
CA ARG A 282 1.04 -21.40 14.15
C ARG A 282 1.34 -22.52 15.14
#